data_AF-A0A4R2HDQ8-F1
#
_entry.id   AF-A0A4R2HDQ8-F1
#
_cell.length_a   1.000
_cell.length_b   1.000
_cell.length_c   1.000
_cell.angle_alpha   90.00
_cell.angle_beta   90.00
_cell.angle_gamma   90.00
#
_symmetry.space_group_name_H-M   'P 1'
#
loop_
_entity.id
_entity.type
_entity.pdbx_description
1 polymer ?
#
loop_
_entity_poly.entity_id
_entity_poly.type
_entity_poly.pdbx_seq_one_letter_code
_entity_poly.pdbx_strand_id
1 'polypeptide(L)'
;MDPVAVIVRRGSMEEMKIEPGPLDPSVTLTGLRHLAEQLSLEYAGAVAPGRVLSLVLTTGRRLRRQGYCRDDLLRLTKATVRANLTTHIGTTLASRTLTPV
;
A
#
# COMPACT_ATOMS: atom_id res chain seq x y z
N MET A 1 -26.89 23.59 -1.29
CA MET A 1 -25.93 24.12 -0.29
C MET A 1 -24.55 23.86 -0.86
N ASP A 2 -24.05 24.87 -1.56
CA ASP A 2 -22.82 24.83 -2.32
C ASP A 2 -21.66 25.31 -1.43
N PRO A 3 -20.49 24.65 -1.42
CA PRO A 3 -19.37 25.11 -0.61
C PRO A 3 -18.67 26.30 -1.27
N VAL A 4 -18.58 27.39 -0.52
CA VAL A 4 -17.87 28.63 -0.88
C VAL A 4 -16.36 28.40 -0.73
N ALA A 5 -15.61 28.56 -1.83
CA ALA A 5 -14.16 28.56 -1.82
C ALA A 5 -13.63 29.96 -1.45
N VAL A 6 -12.96 30.08 -0.31
CA VAL A 6 -12.23 31.29 0.09
C VAL A 6 -10.78 31.16 -0.39
N ILE A 7 -10.40 31.98 -1.36
CA ILE A 7 -9.02 32.06 -1.88
C ILE A 7 -8.26 33.08 -1.03
N VAL A 8 -7.34 32.62 -0.16
CA VAL A 8 -6.37 33.48 0.51
C VAL A 8 -5.02 33.34 -0.18
N ARG A 9 -4.63 34.34 -0.99
CA ARG A 9 -3.26 34.51 -1.48
C ARG A 9 -2.46 35.35 -0.50
N ARG A 10 -1.46 34.75 0.15
CA ARG A 10 -0.28 35.51 0.62
C ARG A 10 0.93 34.59 0.62
N GLY A 11 1.95 35.01 -0.13
CA GLY A 11 3.05 34.16 -0.56
C GLY A 11 3.93 33.67 0.58
N SER A 12 4.39 32.43 0.43
CA SER A 12 5.71 31.91 0.77
C SER A 12 5.59 30.39 0.65
N MET A 13 6.31 29.80 -0.30
CA MET A 13 6.54 28.36 -0.45
C MET A 13 5.26 27.50 -0.29
N GLU A 14 4.60 27.19 -1.41
CA GLU A 14 3.53 26.18 -1.44
C GLU A 14 4.14 24.80 -1.10
N GLU A 15 4.35 24.52 0.18
CA GLU A 15 4.00 23.20 0.69
C GLU A 15 2.50 23.10 0.43
N MET A 16 2.15 22.43 -0.68
CA MET A 16 0.81 21.94 -0.94
C MET A 16 0.49 20.97 0.19
N LYS A 17 0.09 21.53 1.33
CA LYS A 17 -0.47 20.81 2.46
C LYS A 17 -1.84 20.39 1.96
N ILE A 18 -1.85 19.29 1.22
CA ILE A 18 -3.06 18.56 0.88
C ILE A 18 -3.64 18.23 2.24
N GLU A 19 -4.60 19.03 2.71
CA GLU A 19 -5.42 18.67 3.85
C GLU A 19 -6.00 17.31 3.47
N PRO A 20 -5.60 16.21 4.15
CA PRO A 20 -6.20 14.94 3.87
C PRO A 20 -7.61 15.05 4.43
N GLY A 21 -8.54 15.52 3.60
CA GLY A 21 -9.96 15.44 3.87
C GLY A 21 -10.27 14.02 4.32
N PRO A 22 -11.26 13.82 5.21
CA PRO A 22 -11.50 12.55 5.88
C PRO A 22 -11.57 11.43 4.84
N LEU A 23 -10.47 10.67 4.76
CA LEU A 23 -10.27 9.70 3.71
C LEU A 23 -11.24 8.57 3.98
N ASP A 24 -12.24 8.44 3.11
CA ASP A 24 -13.32 7.50 3.29
C ASP A 24 -12.71 6.10 3.52
N PRO A 25 -12.91 5.51 4.71
CA PRO A 25 -12.28 4.25 5.06
C PRO A 25 -12.67 3.14 4.08
N SER A 26 -13.85 3.24 3.48
CA SER A 26 -14.37 2.29 2.50
C SER A 26 -13.55 2.31 1.20
N VAL A 27 -13.25 3.50 0.68
CA VAL A 27 -12.53 3.70 -0.58
C VAL A 27 -11.07 3.26 -0.47
N THR A 28 -10.43 3.54 0.67
CA THR A 28 -9.06 3.06 0.94
C THR A 28 -9.02 1.54 1.05
N LEU A 29 -10.00 0.93 1.72
CA LEU A 29 -10.09 -0.52 1.88
C LEU A 29 -10.32 -1.22 0.53
N THR A 30 -11.19 -0.68 -0.32
CA THR A 30 -11.41 -1.20 -1.68
C THR A 30 -10.14 -1.13 -2.52
N GLY A 31 -9.41 -0.01 -2.46
CA GLY A 31 -8.12 0.12 -3.16
C GLY A 31 -7.08 -0.90 -2.68
N LEU A 32 -6.99 -1.13 -1.37
CA LEU A 32 -6.10 -2.13 -0.79
C LEU A 32 -6.51 -3.57 -1.16
N ARG A 33 -7.81 -3.87 -1.22
CA ARG A 33 -8.29 -5.18 -1.67
C ARG A 33 -7.93 -5.45 -3.12
N HIS A 34 -8.18 -4.48 -4.00
CA HIS A 34 -7.84 -4.62 -5.41
C HIS A 34 -6.32 -4.78 -5.61
N LEU A 35 -5.52 -4.05 -4.84
CA LEU A 35 -4.07 -4.21 -4.83
C LEU A 35 -3.66 -5.63 -4.40
N ALA A 36 -4.30 -6.18 -3.39
CA ALA A 36 -4.05 -7.55 -2.93
C ALA A 36 -4.40 -8.59 -4.00
N GLU A 37 -5.50 -8.41 -4.72
CA GLU A 37 -5.88 -9.29 -5.84
C GLU A 37 -4.82 -9.24 -6.95
N GLN A 38 -4.39 -8.05 -7.37
CA GLN A 38 -3.34 -7.88 -8.38
C GLN A 38 -2.04 -8.58 -7.97
N LEU A 39 -1.59 -8.36 -6.73
CA LEU A 39 -0.37 -9.00 -6.23
C LEU A 39 -0.55 -10.51 -6.04
N SER A 40 -1.75 -10.99 -5.72
CA SER A 40 -2.02 -12.43 -5.60
C SER A 40 -1.92 -13.12 -6.96
N LEU A 41 -2.31 -12.44 -8.04
CA LEU A 41 -2.12 -12.91 -9.41
C LEU A 41 -0.66 -12.86 -9.83
N GLU A 42 0.06 -11.76 -9.52
CA GLU A 42 1.49 -11.59 -9.86
C GLU A 42 2.37 -12.67 -9.20
N TYR A 43 2.04 -13.06 -7.97
CA TYR A 43 2.79 -14.05 -7.19
C TYR A 43 2.06 -15.41 -7.09
N ALA A 44 1.13 -15.68 -8.01
CA ALA A 44 0.38 -16.93 -8.03
C ALA A 44 1.33 -18.14 -8.10
N GLY A 45 1.05 -19.16 -7.28
CA GLY A 45 1.89 -20.37 -7.19
C GLY A 45 3.16 -20.21 -6.34
N ALA A 46 3.64 -18.99 -6.11
CA ALA A 46 4.78 -18.73 -5.21
C ALA A 46 4.33 -18.40 -3.78
N VAL A 47 3.19 -17.71 -3.63
CA VAL A 47 2.68 -17.25 -2.33
C VAL A 47 1.17 -17.47 -2.24
N ALA A 48 0.69 -17.92 -1.08
CA ALA A 48 -0.74 -18.09 -0.84
C ALA A 48 -1.48 -16.73 -0.91
N PRO A 49 -2.61 -16.60 -1.64
CA PRO A 49 -3.36 -15.34 -1.79
C PRO A 49 -3.76 -14.71 -0.45
N GLY A 50 -4.15 -15.53 0.54
CA GLY A 50 -4.48 -15.06 1.88
C GLY A 50 -3.30 -14.37 2.60
N ARG A 51 -2.06 -14.81 2.33
CA ARG A 51 -0.85 -14.19 2.86
C ARG A 51 -0.59 -12.83 2.22
N VAL A 52 -0.77 -12.72 0.91
CA VAL A 52 -0.66 -11.46 0.16
C VAL A 52 -1.69 -10.45 0.68
N LEU A 53 -2.95 -10.86 0.83
CA LEU A 53 -4.01 -10.02 1.37
C LEU A 53 -3.69 -9.52 2.79
N SER A 54 -3.23 -10.41 3.66
CA SER A 54 -2.83 -10.04 5.03
C SER A 54 -1.70 -9.02 5.04
N LEU A 55 -0.67 -9.19 4.20
CA LEU A 55 0.45 -8.26 4.07
C LEU A 55 0.01 -6.88 3.57
N VAL A 56 -0.82 -6.84 2.53
CA VAL A 56 -1.35 -5.59 1.96
C VAL A 56 -2.18 -4.83 2.97
N LEU A 57 -3.12 -5.50 3.65
CA LEU A 57 -3.98 -4.85 4.66
C LEU A 57 -3.18 -4.37 5.88
N THR A 58 -2.20 -5.16 6.34
CA THR A 58 -1.36 -4.78 7.49
C THR A 58 -0.50 -3.57 7.15
N THR A 59 0.15 -3.58 5.98
CA THR A 59 1.00 -2.49 5.51
C THR A 59 0.19 -1.22 5.25
N GLY A 60 -0.94 -1.34 4.54
CA GLY A 60 -1.82 -0.22 4.26
C GLY A 60 -2.42 0.41 5.53
N ARG A 61 -2.82 -0.40 6.52
CA ARG A 61 -3.28 0.11 7.83
C ARG A 61 -2.17 0.85 8.57
N ARG A 62 -0.94 0.34 8.53
CA ARG A 62 0.22 0.99 9.16
C ARG A 62 0.50 2.36 8.54
N LEU A 63 0.54 2.44 7.21
CA LEU A 63 0.74 3.69 6.47
C LEU A 63 -0.41 4.68 6.73
N ARG A 64 -1.66 4.20 6.76
CA ARG A 64 -2.79 5.08 7.11
C ARG A 64 -2.63 5.71 8.50
N ARG A 65 -2.19 4.94 9.49
CA ARG A 65 -1.91 5.45 10.85
C ARG A 65 -0.77 6.46 10.89
N GLN A 66 0.12 6.42 9.91
CA GLN A 66 1.23 7.38 9.76
C GLN A 66 0.81 8.65 9.01
N GLY A 67 -0.45 8.76 8.56
CA GLY A 67 -0.98 9.96 7.90
C GLY A 67 -0.69 10.05 6.40
N TYR A 68 -0.29 8.95 5.75
CA TYR A 68 -0.10 8.95 4.30
C TYR A 68 -1.41 9.20 3.55
N CYS A 69 -1.34 10.07 2.54
CA CYS A 69 -2.40 10.30 1.57
C CYS A 69 -2.73 9.01 0.78
N ARG A 70 -3.92 8.94 0.18
CA ARG A 70 -4.41 7.72 -0.49
C ARG A 70 -3.46 7.17 -1.55
N ASP A 71 -2.99 8.02 -2.45
CA ASP A 71 -2.17 7.60 -3.58
C ASP A 71 -0.80 7.09 -3.12
N ASP A 72 -0.18 7.81 -2.18
CA ASP A 72 1.07 7.40 -1.55
C ASP A 72 0.91 6.11 -0.75
N LEU A 73 -0.20 5.97 -0.02
CA LEU A 73 -0.52 4.77 0.74
C LEU A 73 -0.58 3.55 -0.19
N LEU A 74 -1.31 3.63 -1.30
CA LEU A 74 -1.44 2.51 -2.24
C LEU A 74 -0.10 2.21 -2.93
N ARG A 75 0.62 3.24 -3.37
CA ARG A 75 1.92 3.11 -4.04
C ARG A 75 2.99 2.50 -3.13
N LEU A 76 3.11 3.01 -1.91
CA LEU A 76 4.06 2.49 -0.90
C LEU A 76 3.66 1.11 -0.42
N THR A 77 2.36 0.83 -0.26
CA THR A 77 1.89 -0.52 0.08
C THR A 77 2.31 -1.51 -1.01
N LYS A 78 2.08 -1.18 -2.28
CA LYS A 78 2.48 -2.03 -3.41
C LYS A 78 3.98 -2.31 -3.38
N ALA A 79 4.81 -1.26 -3.32
CA ALA A 79 6.26 -1.38 -3.33
C ALA A 79 6.77 -2.22 -2.15
N THR A 80 6.28 -1.94 -0.93
CA THR A 80 6.70 -2.62 0.29
C THR A 80 6.29 -4.09 0.29
N VAL A 81 5.08 -4.41 -0.15
CA VAL A 81 4.61 -5.80 -0.22
C VAL A 81 5.39 -6.57 -1.29
N ARG A 82 5.57 -5.98 -2.48
CA ARG A 82 6.34 -6.60 -3.57
C ARG A 82 7.78 -6.93 -3.12
N ALA A 83 8.47 -5.99 -2.47
CA ALA A 83 9.80 -6.23 -1.91
C ALA A 83 9.82 -7.39 -0.91
N ASN A 84 8.88 -7.39 0.05
CA ASN A 84 8.78 -8.46 1.06
C ASN A 84 8.52 -9.85 0.42
N LEU A 85 7.63 -9.92 -0.57
CA LEU A 85 7.32 -11.18 -1.25
C LEU A 85 8.53 -11.69 -2.05
N THR A 86 9.21 -10.81 -2.77
CA THR A 86 10.43 -11.17 -3.51
C THR A 86 11.55 -11.65 -2.59
N THR A 87 11.79 -10.96 -1.46
CA THR A 87 12.77 -11.42 -0.46
C THR A 87 12.37 -12.77 0.11
N HIS A 88 11.10 -12.98 0.46
CA HIS A 88 10.63 -14.24 1.00
C HIS A 88 10.86 -15.40 0.02
N ILE A 89 10.51 -15.22 -1.25
CA ILE A 89 10.73 -16.22 -2.31
C ILE A 89 12.23 -16.49 -2.50
N GLY A 90 13.06 -15.44 -2.52
CA GLY A 90 14.51 -15.59 -2.61
C GLY A 90 15.08 -16.42 -1.46
N THR A 91 14.64 -16.15 -0.23
CA THR A 91 15.07 -16.91 0.96
C THR A 91 14.59 -18.36 0.94
N THR A 92 13.35 -18.64 0.50
CA THR A 92 12.84 -20.02 0.45
C THR A 92 13.54 -20.83 -0.66
N LEU A 93 13.88 -20.21 -1.78
CA LEU A 93 14.67 -20.83 -2.83
C LEU A 93 16.09 -21.13 -2.35
N ALA A 94 16.77 -20.17 -1.72
CA ALA A 94 18.13 -20.36 -1.19
C ALA A 94 18.19 -21.48 -0.13
N SER A 95 17.20 -21.56 0.76
CA SER A 95 17.12 -22.61 1.77
C SER A 95 16.89 -24.00 1.17
N ARG A 96 16.17 -24.11 0.04
CA ARG A 96 15.98 -25.38 -0.66
C ARG A 96 17.24 -25.88 -1.38
N THR A 97 18.12 -24.97 -1.80
CA THR A 97 19.38 -25.33 -2.45
C THR A 97 20.43 -25.83 -1.46
N LEU A 98 20.28 -25.51 -0.17
CA LEU A 98 21.25 -25.80 0.89
C LEU A 98 20.96 -27.08 1.70
N THR A 99 19.91 -27.83 1.36
CA THR A 99 19.74 -29.21 1.85
C THR A 99 20.47 -30.17 0.93
N PRO A 100 21.68 -30.67 1.28
CA PRO A 100 22.33 -31.73 0.52
C PRO A 100 21.49 -33.01 0.65
N VAL A 101 21.29 -33.69 -0.48
CA VAL A 101 20.81 -35.08 -0.55
C VAL A 101 21.95 -36.02 -0.17
#